data_AF-A0AAE1GJB6-F1
#
_entry.id   AF-A0AAE1GJB6-F1
#
_cell.length_a   1.000
_cell.length_b   1.000
_cell.length_c   1.000
_cell.angle_alpha   90.00
_cell.angle_beta   90.00
_cell.angle_gamma   90.00
#
_symmetry.space_group_name_H-M   'P 1'
#
loop_
_entity.id
_entity.type
_entity.pdbx_description
1 polymer ?
#
loop_
_entity_poly.entity_id
_entity_poly.type
_entity_poly.pdbx_seq_one_letter_code
_entity_poly.pdbx_strand_id
1 'polypeptide(L)'
;MERVEVEQRKQRRSAAKRKFSRKYNLFWESVSLEDPEPLLQNSFIEIQAAYKEVEEAHERYLEALVIQGTGDSQMETEEQYITELEKKRNDAHALLIKHADNKNKLQNSQSTKVKIKALEPPKFDGNVREYPSFKSNFERLMNDNFGKDPFVLKQCLTGEALKTVLGVEDD
;
A
#
# COMPACT_ATOMS: atom_id res chain seq x y z
N MET A 1 -50.68 -13.22 -12.04
CA MET A 1 -50.06 -11.99 -11.50
C MET A 1 -48.63 -12.27 -11.06
N GLU A 2 -48.43 -13.30 -10.24
CA GLU A 2 -47.13 -13.76 -9.70
C GLU A 2 -46.03 -14.07 -10.75
N ARG A 3 -46.35 -14.77 -11.85
CA ARG A 3 -45.36 -15.04 -12.92
C ARG A 3 -44.85 -13.77 -13.64
N VAL A 4 -45.69 -12.73 -13.73
CA VAL A 4 -45.30 -11.45 -14.36
C VAL A 4 -44.33 -10.71 -13.45
N GLU A 5 -44.51 -10.81 -12.14
CA GLU A 5 -43.65 -10.20 -11.14
C GLU A 5 -42.26 -10.84 -11.09
N VAL A 6 -42.18 -12.17 -11.14
CA VAL A 6 -40.90 -12.92 -11.20
C VAL A 6 -40.08 -12.51 -12.42
N GLU A 7 -40.71 -12.42 -13.59
CA GLU A 7 -40.01 -12.02 -14.82
C GLU A 7 -39.55 -10.56 -14.78
N GLN A 8 -40.34 -9.65 -14.20
CA GLN A 8 -39.90 -8.27 -13.98
C GLN A 8 -38.68 -8.18 -13.05
N ARG A 9 -38.67 -8.94 -11.95
CA ARG A 9 -37.53 -8.98 -11.01
C ARG A 9 -36.29 -9.57 -11.69
N LYS A 10 -36.45 -10.62 -12.50
CA LYS A 10 -35.38 -11.20 -13.33
C LYS A 10 -34.80 -10.19 -14.32
N GLN A 11 -35.66 -9.39 -14.98
CA GLN A 11 -35.23 -8.34 -15.89
C GLN A 11 -34.44 -7.24 -15.18
N ARG A 12 -34.88 -6.80 -14.01
CA ARG A 12 -34.16 -5.82 -13.18
C ARG A 12 -32.78 -6.33 -12.78
N ARG A 13 -32.68 -7.56 -12.27
CA ARG A 13 -31.40 -8.21 -11.98
C ARG A 13 -30.50 -8.27 -13.22
N SER A 14 -31.07 -8.63 -14.38
CA SER A 14 -30.31 -8.71 -15.63
C SER A 14 -29.78 -7.34 -16.07
N ALA A 15 -30.54 -6.26 -15.86
CA ALA A 15 -30.08 -4.90 -16.12
C ALA A 15 -28.92 -4.50 -15.18
N ALA A 16 -29.03 -4.80 -13.88
CA ALA A 16 -27.95 -4.59 -12.92
C ALA A 16 -26.69 -5.38 -13.32
N LYS A 17 -26.84 -6.65 -13.73
CA LYS A 17 -25.71 -7.49 -14.19
C LYS A 17 -24.98 -6.87 -15.38
N ARG A 18 -25.71 -6.31 -16.34
CA ARG A 18 -25.12 -5.62 -17.49
C ARG A 18 -24.32 -4.39 -17.05
N LYS A 19 -24.83 -3.64 -16.07
CA LYS A 19 -24.10 -2.50 -15.49
C LYS A 19 -22.81 -2.97 -14.81
N PHE A 20 -22.88 -3.99 -13.95
CA PHE A 20 -21.70 -4.61 -13.33
C PHE A 20 -20.70 -5.07 -14.38
N SER A 21 -21.14 -5.80 -15.41
CA SER A 21 -20.25 -6.33 -16.46
C SER A 21 -19.56 -5.20 -17.22
N ARG A 22 -20.26 -4.09 -17.49
CA ARG A 22 -19.68 -2.91 -18.14
C ARG A 22 -18.60 -2.27 -17.27
N LYS A 23 -18.88 -2.04 -15.98
CA LYS A 23 -17.91 -1.47 -15.04
C LYS A 23 -16.70 -2.39 -14.84
N TYR A 24 -16.93 -3.69 -14.75
CA TYR A 24 -15.88 -4.70 -14.69
C TYR A 24 -14.96 -4.64 -15.92
N ASN A 25 -15.52 -4.60 -17.13
CA ASN A 25 -14.72 -4.53 -18.35
C ASN A 25 -13.92 -3.22 -18.45
N LEU A 26 -14.52 -2.08 -18.05
CA LEU A 26 -13.82 -0.80 -18.01
C LEU A 26 -12.63 -0.81 -17.04
N PHE A 27 -12.77 -1.45 -15.88
CA PHE A 27 -11.65 -1.64 -14.95
C PHE A 27 -10.50 -2.41 -15.60
N TRP A 28 -10.78 -3.52 -16.30
CA TRP A 28 -9.73 -4.29 -16.97
C TRP A 28 -9.09 -3.55 -18.14
N GLU A 29 -9.85 -2.70 -18.82
CA GLU A 29 -9.31 -1.78 -19.82
C GLU A 29 -8.35 -0.79 -19.17
N SER A 30 -8.74 -0.14 -18.06
CA SER A 30 -7.86 0.74 -17.28
C SER A 30 -6.61 0.03 -16.76
N VAL A 31 -6.72 -1.21 -16.29
CA VAL A 31 -5.57 -2.04 -15.92
C VAL A 31 -4.65 -2.30 -17.11
N SER A 32 -5.22 -2.59 -18.28
CA SER A 32 -4.44 -2.86 -19.51
C SER A 32 -3.75 -1.61 -20.05
N LEU A 33 -4.32 -0.43 -19.81
CA LEU A 33 -3.75 0.87 -20.15
C LEU A 33 -2.75 1.39 -19.10
N GLU A 34 -2.49 0.61 -18.04
CA GLU A 34 -1.62 0.98 -16.92
C GLU A 34 -2.04 2.31 -16.25
N ASP A 35 -3.35 2.52 -16.12
CA ASP A 35 -3.88 3.74 -15.49
C ASP A 35 -3.35 3.92 -14.06
N PRO A 36 -3.16 5.17 -13.60
CA PRO A 36 -2.74 5.46 -12.24
C PRO A 36 -3.64 4.81 -11.17
N GLU A 37 -3.03 4.38 -10.08
CA GLU A 37 -3.70 3.75 -8.93
C GLU A 37 -4.97 4.48 -8.46
N PRO A 38 -5.04 5.82 -8.33
CA PRO A 38 -6.27 6.50 -7.94
C PRO A 38 -7.44 6.28 -8.92
N LEU A 39 -7.16 6.15 -10.23
CA LEU A 39 -8.17 5.84 -11.23
C LEU A 39 -8.65 4.39 -11.11
N LEU A 40 -7.73 3.45 -10.87
CA LEU A 40 -8.07 2.05 -10.61
C LEU A 40 -8.92 1.90 -9.34
N GLN A 41 -8.59 2.64 -8.27
CA GLN A 41 -9.38 2.68 -7.03
C GLN A 41 -10.80 3.22 -7.30
N ASN A 42 -10.92 4.32 -8.02
CA ASN A 42 -12.22 4.88 -8.39
C ASN A 42 -13.05 3.90 -9.23
N SER A 43 -12.43 3.27 -10.23
CA SER A 43 -13.10 2.26 -11.06
C SER A 43 -13.52 1.03 -10.24
N PHE A 44 -12.74 0.63 -9.24
CA PHE A 44 -13.09 -0.47 -8.34
C PHE A 44 -14.29 -0.10 -7.43
N ILE A 45 -14.36 1.14 -6.92
CA ILE A 45 -15.53 1.63 -6.17
C ILE A 45 -16.80 1.52 -7.04
N GLU A 46 -16.70 1.85 -8.33
CA GLU A 46 -17.84 1.70 -9.25
C GLU A 46 -18.23 0.23 -9.47
N ILE A 47 -17.27 -0.70 -9.52
CA ILE A 47 -17.56 -2.15 -9.55
C ILE A 47 -18.29 -2.56 -8.28
N GLN A 48 -17.82 -2.13 -7.11
CA GLN A 48 -18.41 -2.49 -5.82
C GLN A 48 -19.86 -1.98 -5.71
N ALA A 49 -20.10 -0.73 -6.11
CA ALA A 49 -21.44 -0.16 -6.17
C ALA A 49 -22.35 -0.94 -7.14
N ALA A 50 -21.86 -1.26 -8.34
CA ALA A 50 -22.63 -2.02 -9.32
C ALA A 50 -22.88 -3.48 -8.89
N TYR A 51 -21.95 -4.11 -8.17
CA TYR A 51 -22.13 -5.45 -7.60
C TYR A 51 -23.24 -5.44 -6.55
N LYS A 52 -23.23 -4.46 -5.63
CA LYS A 52 -24.27 -4.30 -4.62
C LYS A 52 -25.66 -4.17 -5.25
N GLU A 53 -25.79 -3.42 -6.34
CA GLU A 53 -27.05 -3.32 -7.09
C GLU A 53 -27.50 -4.67 -7.69
N VAL A 54 -26.56 -5.51 -8.15
CA VAL A 54 -26.88 -6.87 -8.62
C VAL A 54 -27.34 -7.74 -7.46
N GLU A 55 -26.63 -7.71 -6.34
CA GLU A 55 -26.93 -8.49 -5.14
C GLU A 55 -28.33 -8.16 -4.62
N GLU A 56 -28.65 -6.88 -4.40
CA GLU A 56 -29.98 -6.44 -3.96
C GLU A 56 -31.09 -6.84 -4.95
N ALA A 57 -30.83 -6.73 -6.26
CA ALA A 57 -31.79 -7.14 -7.28
C ALA A 57 -31.94 -8.67 -7.36
N HIS A 58 -30.89 -9.41 -7.02
CA HIS A 58 -30.86 -10.86 -7.01
C HIS A 58 -31.60 -11.43 -5.81
N GLU A 59 -31.39 -10.88 -4.61
CA GLU A 59 -32.14 -11.24 -3.40
C GLU A 59 -33.65 -11.10 -3.63
N ARG A 60 -34.09 -9.96 -4.16
CA ARG A 60 -35.51 -9.75 -4.52
C ARG A 60 -36.01 -10.77 -5.54
N TYR A 61 -35.17 -11.20 -6.47
CA TYR A 61 -35.54 -12.24 -7.43
C TYR A 61 -35.67 -13.62 -6.74
N LEU A 62 -34.75 -13.96 -5.83
CA LEU A 62 -34.81 -15.19 -5.04
C LEU A 62 -36.08 -15.24 -4.19
N GLU A 63 -36.45 -14.16 -3.51
CA GLU A 63 -37.71 -14.07 -2.76
C GLU A 63 -38.92 -14.44 -3.62
N ALA A 64 -38.97 -13.95 -4.86
CA ALA A 64 -40.07 -14.24 -5.78
C ALA A 64 -40.05 -15.68 -6.29
N LEU A 65 -38.86 -16.28 -6.47
CA LEU A 65 -38.73 -17.70 -6.80
C LEU A 65 -39.23 -18.60 -5.66
N VAL A 66 -38.91 -18.25 -4.42
CA VAL A 66 -39.38 -18.97 -3.23
C VAL A 66 -40.90 -18.91 -3.13
N ILE A 67 -41.50 -17.72 -3.32
CA ILE A 67 -42.96 -17.56 -3.34
C ILE A 67 -43.61 -18.39 -4.45
N GLN A 68 -42.97 -18.48 -5.63
CA GLN A 68 -43.44 -19.30 -6.74
C GLN A 68 -43.34 -20.82 -6.49
N GLY A 69 -42.74 -21.25 -5.36
CA GLY A 69 -42.51 -22.67 -5.06
C GLY A 69 -41.45 -23.30 -5.96
N THR A 70 -40.41 -22.53 -6.30
CA THR A 70 -39.29 -22.99 -7.12
C THR A 70 -38.48 -24.06 -6.38
N GLY A 71 -38.09 -25.14 -7.08
CA GLY A 71 -37.36 -26.25 -6.49
C GLY A 71 -35.84 -26.01 -6.31
N ASP A 72 -35.21 -26.85 -5.50
CA ASP A 72 -33.83 -26.71 -5.02
C ASP A 72 -32.79 -26.60 -6.15
N SER A 73 -32.93 -27.37 -7.23
CA SER A 73 -31.97 -27.33 -8.35
C SER A 73 -31.89 -25.96 -9.03
N GLN A 74 -33.00 -25.23 -9.09
CA GLN A 74 -32.98 -23.86 -9.62
C GLN A 74 -32.35 -22.91 -8.59
N MET A 75 -32.61 -23.09 -7.30
CA MET A 75 -31.97 -22.28 -6.25
C MET A 75 -30.44 -22.43 -6.24
N GLU A 76 -29.91 -23.65 -6.41
CA GLU A 76 -28.46 -23.90 -6.56
C GLU A 76 -27.86 -23.16 -7.77
N THR A 77 -28.59 -23.14 -8.89
CA THR A 77 -28.16 -22.40 -10.09
C THR A 77 -28.06 -20.90 -9.81
N GLU A 78 -28.97 -20.38 -8.99
CA GLU A 78 -29.00 -18.98 -8.61
C GLU A 78 -27.89 -18.61 -7.61
N GLU A 79 -27.55 -19.50 -6.67
CA GLU A 79 -26.39 -19.33 -5.79
C GLU A 79 -25.06 -19.30 -6.58
N GLN A 80 -24.93 -20.18 -7.57
CA GLN A 80 -23.77 -20.18 -8.47
C GLN A 80 -23.69 -18.87 -9.26
N TYR A 81 -24.83 -18.34 -9.72
CA TYR A 81 -24.89 -17.09 -10.46
C TYR A 81 -24.27 -15.92 -9.68
N ILE A 82 -24.61 -15.75 -8.40
CA ILE A 82 -24.07 -14.64 -7.60
C ILE A 82 -22.62 -14.87 -7.21
N THR A 83 -22.25 -16.12 -6.88
CA THR A 83 -20.89 -16.53 -6.55
C THR A 83 -19.91 -16.20 -7.68
N GLU A 84 -20.28 -16.42 -8.94
CA GLU A 84 -19.44 -16.08 -10.09
C GLU A 84 -19.22 -14.56 -10.26
N LEU A 85 -20.20 -13.74 -9.89
CA LEU A 85 -20.05 -12.28 -9.92
C LEU A 85 -19.19 -11.80 -8.75
N GLU A 86 -19.29 -12.45 -7.58
CA GLU A 86 -18.46 -12.16 -6.44
C GLU A 86 -16.98 -12.48 -6.71
N LYS A 87 -16.70 -13.64 -7.33
CA LYS A 87 -15.33 -14.00 -7.77
C LYS A 87 -14.72 -12.90 -8.65
N LYS A 88 -15.46 -12.41 -9.63
CA LYS A 88 -15.01 -11.30 -10.50
C LYS A 88 -14.70 -10.04 -9.69
N ARG A 89 -15.58 -9.64 -8.77
CA ARG A 89 -15.31 -8.50 -7.88
C ARG A 89 -14.02 -8.72 -7.08
N ASN A 90 -13.83 -9.91 -6.53
CA ASN A 90 -12.65 -10.25 -5.74
C ASN A 90 -11.37 -10.26 -6.57
N ASP A 91 -11.42 -10.71 -7.83
CA ASP A 91 -10.27 -10.67 -8.75
C ASP A 91 -9.83 -9.22 -9.02
N ALA A 92 -10.78 -8.31 -9.25
CA ALA A 92 -10.50 -6.89 -9.41
C ALA A 92 -9.87 -6.28 -8.14
N HIS A 93 -10.39 -6.66 -6.96
CA HIS A 93 -9.84 -6.20 -5.68
C HIS A 93 -8.41 -6.71 -5.44
N ALA A 94 -8.16 -8.00 -5.70
CA ALA A 94 -6.85 -8.62 -5.54
C ALA A 94 -5.80 -7.95 -6.45
N LEU A 95 -6.19 -7.54 -7.65
CA LEU A 95 -5.31 -6.82 -8.56
C LEU A 95 -5.00 -5.41 -8.06
N LEU A 96 -5.98 -4.70 -7.52
CA LEU A 96 -5.78 -3.38 -6.92
C LEU A 96 -4.77 -3.43 -5.77
N ILE A 97 -4.88 -4.43 -4.89
CA ILE A 97 -3.93 -4.66 -3.79
C ILE A 97 -2.51 -4.91 -4.34
N LYS A 98 -2.38 -5.75 -5.38
CA LYS A 98 -1.08 -6.00 -6.03
C LYS A 98 -0.46 -4.74 -6.63
N HIS A 99 -1.26 -3.86 -7.22
CA HIS A 99 -0.80 -2.57 -7.74
C HIS A 99 -0.26 -1.66 -6.63
N ALA A 100 -0.98 -1.56 -5.51
CA ALA A 100 -0.52 -0.82 -4.34
C ALA A 100 0.79 -1.39 -3.75
N ASP A 101 0.88 -2.71 -3.61
CA ASP A 101 2.06 -3.39 -3.07
C ASP A 101 3.30 -3.24 -3.97
N ASN A 102 3.13 -3.33 -5.29
CA ASN A 102 4.21 -3.13 -6.25
C ASN A 102 4.75 -1.70 -6.20
N LYS A 103 3.88 -0.71 -6.04
CA LYS A 103 4.31 0.69 -5.86
C LYS A 103 5.04 0.91 -4.54
N ASN A 104 4.59 0.31 -3.44
CA ASN A 104 5.31 0.35 -2.17
C ASN A 104 6.71 -0.29 -2.27
N LYS A 105 6.84 -1.40 -3.02
CA LYS A 105 8.16 -2.01 -3.30
C LYS A 105 9.03 -1.13 -4.20
N LEU A 106 8.47 -0.49 -5.23
CA LEU A 106 9.19 0.47 -6.08
C LEU A 106 9.59 1.73 -5.31
N GLN A 107 8.73 2.27 -4.44
CA GLN A 107 9.05 3.43 -3.60
C GLN A 107 10.07 3.09 -2.51
N ASN A 108 10.05 1.88 -1.95
CA ASN A 108 11.11 1.44 -1.02
C ASN A 108 12.45 1.16 -1.74
N SER A 109 12.44 0.71 -2.99
CA SER A 109 13.66 0.56 -3.79
C SER A 109 14.14 1.86 -4.45
N GLN A 110 13.25 2.84 -4.61
CA GLN A 110 13.54 4.24 -4.94
C GLN A 110 13.61 5.16 -3.70
N SER A 111 13.65 4.60 -2.48
CA SER A 111 14.19 5.30 -1.32
C SER A 111 15.68 5.44 -1.56
N THR A 112 15.98 6.42 -2.41
CA THR A 112 17.20 7.18 -2.49
C THR A 112 18.44 6.44 -1.99
N LYS A 113 19.34 6.14 -2.93
CA LYS A 113 20.76 6.38 -2.69
C LYS A 113 20.97 7.88 -2.38
N VAL A 114 20.38 8.40 -1.30
CA VAL A 114 21.02 9.47 -0.56
C VAL A 114 22.26 8.76 -0.06
N LYS A 115 23.39 9.02 -0.70
CA LYS A 115 24.66 8.87 -0.01
C LYS A 115 24.52 9.80 1.18
N ILE A 116 23.97 9.30 2.30
CA ILE A 116 24.14 9.95 3.59
C ILE A 116 25.65 9.95 3.69
N LYS A 117 26.28 11.11 3.45
CA LYS A 117 27.69 11.28 3.80
C LYS A 117 27.73 10.83 5.25
N ALA A 118 28.49 9.78 5.52
CA ALA A 118 28.72 9.32 6.88
C ALA A 118 29.01 10.58 7.68
N LEU A 119 28.22 10.83 8.73
CA LEU A 119 28.32 12.05 9.51
C LEU A 119 29.76 12.12 9.99
N GLU A 120 30.56 13.03 9.42
CA GLU A 120 31.98 13.03 9.70
C GLU A 120 32.18 13.45 11.15
N PRO A 121 33.03 12.74 11.91
CA PRO A 121 33.33 13.12 13.28
C PRO A 121 33.86 14.57 13.29
N PRO A 122 33.41 15.41 14.24
CA PRO A 122 33.90 16.78 14.36
C PRO A 122 35.43 16.75 14.52
N LYS A 123 36.14 17.63 13.81
CA LYS A 123 37.60 17.69 13.88
C LYS A 123 38.06 18.79 14.84
N PHE A 124 39.11 18.51 15.60
CA PHE A 124 39.75 19.44 16.53
C PHE A 124 41.26 19.42 16.31
N ASP A 125 41.87 20.59 16.15
CA ASP A 125 43.29 20.74 15.82
C ASP A 125 44.16 21.14 17.02
N GLY A 126 43.55 21.56 18.13
CA GLY A 126 44.23 22.06 19.33
C GLY A 126 43.90 23.50 19.69
N ASN A 127 43.10 24.21 18.90
CA ASN A 127 42.74 25.59 19.18
C ASN A 127 41.81 25.73 20.41
N VAL A 128 42.37 26.19 21.53
CA VAL A 128 41.66 26.35 22.81
C VAL A 128 40.42 27.26 22.70
N ARG A 129 40.42 28.25 21.80
CA ARG A 129 39.26 29.14 21.61
C ARG A 129 38.06 28.42 21.00
N GLU A 130 38.30 27.38 20.21
CA GLU A 130 37.26 26.59 19.53
C GLU A 130 36.81 25.36 20.33
N TYR A 131 37.54 25.04 21.41
CA TYR A 131 37.26 23.89 22.27
C TYR A 131 35.82 23.84 22.83
N PRO A 132 35.20 24.93 23.31
CA PRO A 132 33.82 24.87 23.81
C PRO A 132 32.81 24.44 22.74
N SER A 133 32.99 24.94 21.52
CA SER A 133 32.15 24.63 20.35
C SER A 133 32.37 23.19 19.88
N PHE A 134 33.63 22.76 19.86
CA PHE A 134 33.99 21.36 19.57
C PHE A 134 33.36 20.40 20.59
N LYS A 135 33.50 20.67 21.89
CA LYS A 135 32.97 19.82 22.97
C LYS A 135 31.45 19.65 22.87
N SER A 136 30.72 20.75 22.69
CA SER A 136 29.26 20.70 22.54
C SER A 136 28.83 19.89 21.31
N ASN A 137 29.53 20.06 20.18
CA ASN A 137 29.26 19.28 18.97
C ASN A 137 29.63 17.80 19.12
N PHE A 138 30.74 17.50 19.78
CA PHE A 138 31.19 16.14 20.05
C PHE A 138 30.19 15.39 20.95
N GLU A 139 29.76 16.01 22.06
CA GLU A 139 28.78 15.42 22.98
C GLU A 139 27.44 15.16 22.27
N ARG A 140 26.99 16.07 21.40
CA ARG A 140 25.73 15.90 20.67
C ARG A 140 25.81 14.82 19.58
N LEU A 141 26.89 14.78 18.81
CA LEU A 141 26.99 13.91 17.64
C LEU A 141 27.47 12.51 17.97
N MET A 142 28.38 12.38 18.94
CA MET A 142 29.06 11.11 19.22
C MET A 142 28.34 10.29 20.30
N ASN A 143 27.71 10.91 21.31
CA ASN A 143 26.97 10.17 22.33
C ASN A 143 25.73 9.45 21.76
N ASP A 144 25.03 10.10 20.81
CA ASP A 144 23.80 9.57 20.23
C ASP A 144 24.06 8.56 19.10
N ASN A 145 25.19 8.66 18.38
CA ASN A 145 25.42 7.87 17.15
C ASN A 145 26.59 6.86 17.21
N PHE A 146 27.58 7.02 18.09
CA PHE A 146 28.83 6.24 18.04
C PHE A 146 29.13 5.39 19.29
N GLY A 147 28.21 5.34 20.26
CA GLY A 147 28.37 4.50 21.46
C GLY A 147 29.53 4.94 22.37
N LYS A 148 29.70 4.25 23.51
CA LYS A 148 30.73 4.56 24.53
C LYS A 148 32.12 4.01 24.16
N ASP A 149 32.51 4.07 22.89
CA ASP A 149 33.87 3.64 22.52
C ASP A 149 34.89 4.71 22.99
N PRO A 150 35.82 4.36 23.90
CA PRO A 150 36.76 5.31 24.48
C PRO A 150 37.76 5.89 23.47
N PHE A 151 37.93 5.28 22.29
CA PHE A 151 38.90 5.72 21.28
C PHE A 151 38.33 6.64 20.20
N VAL A 152 37.01 6.90 20.24
CA VAL A 152 36.31 7.75 19.25
C VAL A 152 36.78 9.20 19.30
N LEU A 153 37.17 9.69 20.49
CA LEU A 153 37.73 11.03 20.63
C LEU A 153 39.02 11.19 19.81
N LYS A 154 39.87 10.16 19.73
CA LYS A 154 41.11 10.17 18.95
C LYS A 154 40.85 10.40 17.47
N GLN A 155 39.76 9.86 16.94
CA GLN A 155 39.37 10.03 15.53
C GLN A 155 38.89 11.45 15.20
N CYS A 156 38.50 12.21 16.22
CA CYS A 156 38.13 13.62 16.12
C CYS A 156 39.34 14.56 16.22
N LEU A 157 40.52 14.08 16.64
CA LEU A 157 41.71 14.92 16.74
C LEU A 157 42.46 14.98 15.41
N THR A 158 43.06 16.13 15.12
CA THR A 158 43.90 16.42 13.96
C THR A 158 45.05 17.34 14.36
N GLY A 159 46.00 17.57 13.45
CA GLY A 159 47.02 18.62 13.63
C GLY A 159 47.87 18.43 14.89
N GLU A 160 47.97 19.50 15.69
CA GLU A 160 48.79 19.55 16.90
C GLU A 160 48.16 18.72 18.03
N ALA A 161 46.85 18.78 18.22
CA ALA A 161 46.14 18.00 19.23
C ALA A 161 46.33 16.48 19.07
N LEU A 162 46.31 15.98 17.83
CA LEU A 162 46.55 14.55 17.57
C LEU A 162 48.00 14.16 17.89
N LYS A 163 48.97 15.02 17.56
CA LYS A 163 50.39 14.77 17.87
C LYS A 163 50.65 14.75 19.37
N THR A 164 50.03 15.66 20.11
CA THR A 164 50.14 15.70 21.57
C THR A 164 49.59 14.43 22.22
N VAL A 165 48.46 13.89 21.73
CA VAL A 165 47.84 12.68 22.30
C VAL A 165 48.55 11.39 21.85
N LEU A 166 49.03 11.31 20.60
CA LEU A 166 49.84 10.17 20.11
C LEU A 166 51.19 10.08 20.83
N GLY A 167 51.80 11.22 21.17
CA GLY A 167 53.05 11.26 21.92
C GLY A 167 52.98 10.76 23.37
N VAL A 168 51.80 10.34 23.85
CA VAL A 168 51.58 9.77 25.20
C VAL A 168 51.36 8.25 25.16
N GLU A 169 51.30 7.63 23.97
CA GLU A 169 51.11 6.17 23.82
C GLU A 169 52.43 5.38 23.74
N ASP A 170 53.57 6.05 23.56
CA ASP A 170 54.90 5.44 23.35
C ASP A 170 55.84 5.55 24.60
N ASP A 171 55.30 5.61 25.82
CA ASP A 171 56.05 5.40 27.08
C ASP A 171 55.23 4.61 28.13
#